data_AF-A0A0L0C002-F1
#
_entry.id   AF-A0A0L0C002-F1
#
_cell.length_a   1.000
_cell.length_b   1.000
_cell.length_c   1.000
_cell.angle_alpha   90.00
_cell.angle_beta   90.00
_cell.angle_gamma   90.00
#
_symmetry.space_group_name_H-M   'P 1'
#
loop_
_entity.id
_entity.type
_entity.pdbx_description
1 polymer ?
#
loop_
_entity_poly.entity_id
_entity_poly.type
_entity_poly.pdbx_seq_one_letter_code
_entity_poly.pdbx_strand_id
1 'polypeptide(L)'
;MKIMRLRHAKLIVLLIVIANLILFYYSWKSTLWKNIAASLTLPSMESYDLLKNPSQQHQQQHVEKSPKEKARNAFKHIRKSMTIVFRNFYTFENDIKDSIDSILDVIPNMPIIVFQEGLAYPPLMYQRNSSSLKGEESNSVRFINLGFDILKPIQELNPLSTIHTKYALFMPDSVRLTSKNLLQKILREINTNTWDKDKDGGGSQTAVRRAKLSPPLEETVRRMIIVPFAGNLKSFVGCLQIVLDLPNWTIQYVAVNSTSDKCDLFLQKHAVLVDVAVLKEMPEPLAAPFPEMFYIQAKLNNITKFVYPQSFQDGRRLFAAYHTKQRRTDMKRRQFRDMYKKLQIKRIVRRSHKVAIKSDTKDTSSYSSQHNLVLDTQFSSSNFSLPLVTDIDLIGCERTTKSCVGTVYNQKPFYIYLGKHTPPCCLDKLKSTFNHVLEEFENVGIRYWLDNQALRTAIDTNQLSPDAYDIDISFNVDDLERSNSLKKSQTKPYVDNEGFYWIKATDGHYFKVQFSKINQIGVNLLPFEINGNEVKPNGFFGWKAKSFSADFLHPMSTVLFLGKNIMCPNNVRDYLEFKSIQERN
;
A
#
# COMPACT_ATOMS: atom_id res chain seq x y z
N MET A 1 73.32 -27.96 -43.85
CA MET A 1 73.67 -28.35 -42.46
C MET A 1 73.51 -27.26 -41.38
N LYS A 2 73.34 -25.95 -41.69
CA LYS A 2 73.25 -24.89 -40.66
C LYS A 2 71.86 -24.67 -40.02
N ILE A 3 70.77 -25.09 -40.68
CA ILE A 3 69.39 -24.85 -40.20
C ILE A 3 68.92 -25.84 -39.12
N MET A 4 69.41 -27.09 -39.12
CA MET A 4 69.05 -28.08 -38.10
C MET A 4 69.65 -27.82 -36.72
N ARG A 5 70.83 -27.18 -36.65
CA ARG A 5 71.50 -26.82 -35.38
C ARG A 5 70.74 -25.73 -34.63
N LEU A 6 70.08 -24.79 -35.32
CA LEU A 6 69.33 -23.70 -34.69
C LEU A 6 68.01 -24.19 -34.07
N ARG A 7 67.34 -25.18 -34.66
CA ARG A 7 66.13 -25.79 -34.09
C ARG A 7 66.43 -26.57 -32.81
N HIS A 8 67.54 -27.32 -32.77
CA HIS A 8 67.95 -28.05 -31.57
C HIS A 8 68.37 -27.10 -30.45
N ALA A 9 69.09 -26.01 -30.77
CA ALA A 9 69.44 -24.99 -29.78
C ALA A 9 68.21 -24.30 -29.17
N LYS A 10 67.18 -23.97 -29.98
CA LYS A 10 65.93 -23.40 -29.46
C LYS A 10 65.15 -24.37 -28.57
N LEU A 11 65.17 -25.67 -28.91
CA LEU A 11 64.50 -26.71 -28.13
C LEU A 11 65.19 -26.93 -26.78
N ILE A 12 66.53 -26.89 -26.76
CA ILE A 12 67.33 -26.97 -25.52
C ILE A 12 67.08 -25.75 -24.62
N VAL A 13 67.05 -24.53 -25.18
CA VAL A 13 66.75 -23.32 -24.40
C VAL A 13 65.34 -23.39 -23.81
N LEU A 14 64.35 -23.84 -24.59
CA LEU A 14 62.97 -23.99 -24.11
C LEU A 14 62.87 -25.04 -22.98
N LEU A 15 63.62 -26.14 -23.08
CA LEU A 15 63.72 -27.14 -22.02
C LEU A 15 64.33 -26.58 -20.74
N ILE A 16 65.38 -25.75 -20.85
CA ILE A 16 66.01 -25.10 -19.69
C ILE A 16 65.06 -24.12 -19.02
N VAL A 17 64.29 -23.35 -19.80
CA VAL A 17 63.29 -22.42 -19.26
C VAL A 17 62.19 -23.16 -18.51
N ILE A 18 61.69 -24.27 -19.07
CA ILE A 18 60.66 -25.10 -18.41
C ILE A 18 61.23 -25.75 -17.13
N ALA A 19 62.45 -26.27 -17.18
CA ALA A 19 63.11 -26.84 -16.00
C ALA A 19 63.30 -25.81 -14.88
N ASN A 20 63.69 -24.57 -15.22
CA ASN A 20 63.80 -23.47 -14.26
C ASN A 20 62.44 -23.02 -13.71
N LEU A 21 61.37 -23.05 -14.51
CA LEU A 21 60.01 -22.76 -14.05
C LEU A 21 59.49 -23.82 -13.08
N ILE A 22 59.79 -25.09 -13.33
CA ILE A 22 59.46 -26.20 -12.43
C ILE A 22 60.27 -26.08 -11.13
N LEU A 23 61.58 -25.82 -11.22
CA LEU A 23 62.42 -25.55 -10.05
C LEU A 23 61.93 -24.35 -9.25
N PHE A 24 61.51 -23.27 -9.90
CA PHE A 24 60.93 -22.12 -9.25
C PHE A 24 59.60 -22.45 -8.58
N TYR A 25 58.72 -23.22 -9.22
CA TYR A 25 57.45 -23.66 -8.63
C TYR A 25 57.66 -24.52 -7.39
N TYR A 26 58.58 -25.49 -7.42
CA TYR A 26 58.89 -26.34 -6.28
C TYR A 26 59.68 -25.60 -5.18
N SER A 27 60.56 -24.69 -5.56
CA SER A 27 61.25 -23.78 -4.63
C SER A 27 60.25 -22.87 -3.92
N TRP A 28 59.37 -22.21 -4.67
CA TRP A 28 58.29 -21.35 -4.17
C TRP A 28 57.33 -22.11 -3.25
N LYS A 29 56.94 -23.34 -3.62
CA LYS A 29 56.09 -24.18 -2.78
C LYS A 29 56.79 -24.70 -1.52
N SER A 30 58.11 -24.93 -1.57
CA SER A 30 58.87 -25.47 -0.44
C SER A 30 59.30 -24.38 0.54
N THR A 31 59.75 -23.21 0.07
CA THR A 31 60.38 -22.19 0.93
C THR A 31 59.40 -21.12 1.40
N LEU A 32 58.46 -20.67 0.58
CA LEU A 32 57.49 -19.65 0.99
C LEU A 32 56.36 -20.20 1.87
N TRP A 33 55.89 -21.44 1.63
CA TRP A 33 54.94 -22.07 2.55
C TRP A 33 55.57 -22.44 3.89
N LYS A 34 56.84 -22.86 3.90
CA LYS A 34 57.56 -23.12 5.17
C LYS A 34 57.87 -21.83 5.92
N ASN A 35 58.23 -20.74 5.25
CA ASN A 35 58.55 -19.48 5.91
C ASN A 35 57.31 -18.70 6.39
N ILE A 36 56.18 -18.80 5.67
CA ILE A 36 54.89 -18.24 6.14
C ILE A 36 54.32 -19.07 7.29
N ALA A 37 54.49 -20.40 7.27
CA ALA A 37 54.12 -21.24 8.40
C ALA A 37 55.04 -21.03 9.63
N ALA A 38 56.35 -20.86 9.42
CA ALA A 38 57.32 -20.65 10.48
C ALA A 38 57.27 -19.24 11.10
N SER A 39 56.83 -18.21 10.38
CA SER A 39 56.61 -16.87 10.97
C SER A 39 55.33 -16.78 11.81
N LEU A 40 54.48 -17.81 11.79
CA LEU A 40 53.22 -17.86 12.54
C LEU A 40 53.28 -18.76 13.78
N THR A 41 54.41 -19.38 14.09
CA THR A 41 54.53 -20.24 15.29
C THR A 41 55.91 -20.17 15.93
N LEU A 42 55.99 -19.65 17.16
CA LEU A 42 57.04 -19.88 18.16
C LEU A 42 56.41 -19.72 19.56
N PRO A 43 56.95 -20.33 20.63
CA PRO A 43 57.69 -21.61 20.77
C PRO A 43 56.89 -22.59 21.67
N SER A 44 57.02 -23.91 21.62
CA SER A 44 58.13 -24.68 22.19
C SER A 44 58.13 -26.13 21.68
N MET A 45 59.34 -26.64 21.60
CA MET A 45 59.75 -27.95 21.12
C MET A 45 60.01 -28.85 22.33
N GLU A 46 59.56 -30.11 22.31
CA GLU A 46 60.40 -31.26 22.67
C GLU A 46 59.79 -32.58 22.14
N SER A 47 60.41 -33.05 21.06
CA SER A 47 61.05 -34.37 20.88
C SER A 47 60.33 -35.67 21.31
N TYR A 48 60.00 -36.46 20.28
CA TYR A 48 60.02 -37.93 20.12
C TYR A 48 60.16 -38.85 21.35
N ASP A 49 59.27 -39.86 21.47
CA ASP A 49 59.69 -41.25 21.22
C ASP A 49 58.53 -42.27 21.14
N LEU A 50 58.79 -43.30 20.34
CA LEU A 50 57.97 -44.49 20.09
C LEU A 50 57.85 -45.38 21.34
N LEU A 51 56.64 -45.84 21.69
CA LEU A 51 56.23 -47.26 21.81
C LEU A 51 54.91 -47.41 22.58
N LYS A 52 54.13 -48.44 22.16
CA LYS A 52 53.23 -49.28 22.97
C LYS A 52 51.76 -48.85 23.26
N ASN A 53 50.89 -49.62 22.62
CA ASN A 53 49.65 -50.27 23.08
C ASN A 53 48.36 -49.47 23.35
N PRO A 54 47.18 -50.07 23.00
CA PRO A 54 45.89 -49.42 23.11
C PRO A 54 45.25 -49.76 24.46
N SER A 55 45.18 -48.79 25.37
CA SER A 55 44.18 -48.69 26.44
C SER A 55 44.60 -47.58 27.39
N GLN A 56 43.88 -46.46 27.39
CA GLN A 56 43.40 -45.78 28.60
C GLN A 56 42.61 -44.52 28.26
N GLN A 57 41.59 -44.33 29.10
CA GLN A 57 40.49 -43.40 28.97
C GLN A 57 40.87 -42.00 29.52
N HIS A 58 40.13 -40.99 29.03
CA HIS A 58 39.91 -39.66 29.62
C HIS A 58 41.10 -38.70 29.84
N GLN A 59 41.17 -37.65 29.02
CA GLN A 59 41.11 -36.24 29.46
C GLN A 59 40.96 -35.30 28.26
N GLN A 60 39.75 -34.75 28.06
CA GLN A 60 39.50 -33.64 27.16
C GLN A 60 40.07 -32.36 27.78
N GLN A 61 41.17 -31.84 27.22
CA GLN A 61 41.58 -30.46 27.45
C GLN A 61 40.58 -29.53 26.76
N HIS A 62 39.65 -29.02 27.55
CA HIS A 62 38.80 -27.89 27.21
C HIS A 62 39.69 -26.66 27.01
N VAL A 63 40.00 -26.30 25.76
CA VAL A 63 40.51 -24.96 25.44
C VAL A 63 39.37 -23.98 25.71
N GLU A 64 39.39 -23.31 26.86
CA GLU A 64 38.45 -22.25 27.19
C GLU A 64 38.64 -21.08 26.22
N LYS A 65 37.84 -21.06 25.15
CA LYS A 65 37.68 -19.89 24.29
C LYS A 65 37.30 -18.68 25.16
N SER A 66 38.01 -17.57 24.98
CA SER A 66 37.77 -16.31 25.69
C SER A 66 36.29 -15.94 25.69
N PRO A 67 35.71 -15.43 26.80
CA PRO A 67 34.31 -15.01 26.88
C PRO A 67 33.90 -14.06 25.74
N LYS A 68 34.85 -13.22 25.28
CA LYS A 68 34.67 -12.29 24.17
C LYS A 68 34.54 -12.98 22.81
N GLU A 69 35.25 -14.08 22.57
CA GLU A 69 35.13 -14.87 21.33
C GLU A 69 33.90 -15.77 21.32
N LYS A 70 33.53 -16.34 22.47
CA LYS A 70 32.25 -17.05 22.65
C LYS A 70 31.07 -16.11 22.39
N ALA A 71 31.13 -14.87 22.88
CA ALA A 71 30.14 -13.82 22.58
C ALA A 71 30.13 -13.45 21.09
N ARG A 72 31.28 -13.15 20.47
CA ARG A 72 31.39 -12.81 19.03
C ARG A 72 30.80 -13.88 18.11
N ASN A 73 30.98 -15.15 18.43
CA ASN A 73 30.43 -16.27 17.65
C ASN A 73 28.92 -16.48 17.88
N ALA A 74 28.40 -16.19 19.08
CA ALA A 74 26.98 -16.36 19.39
C ALA A 74 26.03 -15.46 18.55
N PHE A 75 26.54 -14.35 18.00
CA PHE A 75 25.75 -13.40 17.19
C PHE A 75 25.93 -13.58 15.67
N LYS A 76 26.80 -14.50 15.23
CA LYS A 76 27.11 -14.69 13.81
C LYS A 76 25.88 -15.08 12.99
N HIS A 77 25.01 -15.94 13.54
CA HIS A 77 23.79 -16.37 12.87
C HIS A 77 22.84 -15.20 12.61
N ILE A 78 22.61 -14.33 13.60
CA ILE A 78 21.70 -13.18 13.49
C ILE A 78 22.20 -12.20 12.42
N ARG A 79 23.49 -11.83 12.48
CA ARG A 79 24.11 -10.87 11.56
C ARG A 79 24.10 -11.34 10.10
N LYS A 80 24.20 -12.65 9.87
CA LYS A 80 24.10 -13.23 8.53
C LYS A 80 22.67 -13.36 8.03
N SER A 81 21.71 -13.50 8.95
CA SER A 81 20.31 -13.80 8.61
C SER A 81 19.47 -12.55 8.39
N MET A 82 19.70 -11.46 9.13
CA MET A 82 18.87 -10.25 9.04
C MET A 82 19.69 -8.95 8.96
N THR A 83 19.13 -7.95 8.26
CA THR A 83 19.58 -6.55 8.27
C THR A 83 18.51 -5.69 8.93
N ILE A 84 18.91 -4.76 9.79
CA ILE A 84 17.96 -3.81 10.41
C ILE A 84 17.83 -2.59 9.50
N VAL A 85 16.60 -2.16 9.26
CA VAL A 85 16.29 -1.08 8.34
C VAL A 85 15.45 -0.02 9.03
N PHE A 86 15.91 1.23 8.99
CA PHE A 86 15.14 2.40 9.42
C PHE A 86 14.60 3.13 8.20
N ARG A 87 13.28 3.23 8.10
CA ARG A 87 12.59 3.93 7.00
C ARG A 87 11.57 4.95 7.48
N ASN A 88 10.94 4.71 8.63
CA ASN A 88 9.90 5.55 9.21
C ASN A 88 10.47 6.43 10.32
N PHE A 89 10.99 7.59 9.94
CA PHE A 89 11.45 8.65 10.86
C PHE A 89 11.30 10.01 10.19
N TYR A 90 11.43 11.09 10.96
CA TYR A 90 11.33 12.46 10.47
C TYR A 90 12.61 13.22 10.76
N THR A 91 13.12 13.97 9.79
CA THR A 91 14.43 14.64 9.94
C THR A 91 14.41 15.75 10.99
N PHE A 92 13.27 16.40 11.20
CA PHE A 92 13.13 17.53 12.13
C PHE A 92 13.06 17.12 13.62
N GLU A 93 12.68 15.88 13.92
CA GLU A 93 12.66 15.34 15.27
C GLU A 93 12.75 13.81 15.18
N ASN A 94 13.88 13.24 15.63
CA ASN A 94 14.15 11.80 15.58
C ASN A 94 15.05 11.35 16.75
N ASP A 95 15.11 10.04 16.96
CA ASP A 95 15.90 9.35 17.99
C ASP A 95 16.77 8.24 17.35
N ILE A 96 17.14 8.42 16.08
CA ILE A 96 17.79 7.38 15.26
C ILE A 96 19.18 7.04 15.80
N LYS A 97 19.96 8.04 16.21
CA LYS A 97 21.31 7.83 16.74
C LYS A 97 21.30 6.90 17.97
N ASP A 98 20.52 7.25 18.99
CA ASP A 98 20.43 6.48 20.22
C ASP A 98 19.78 5.09 19.98
N SER A 99 18.87 4.99 19.00
CA SER A 99 18.29 3.72 18.60
C SER A 99 19.34 2.79 17.96
N ILE A 100 20.20 3.33 17.10
CA ILE A 100 21.30 2.60 16.48
C ILE A 100 22.33 2.18 17.53
N ASP A 101 22.71 3.08 18.42
CA ASP A 101 23.68 2.81 19.49
C ASP A 101 23.16 1.70 20.42
N SER A 102 21.90 1.76 20.84
CA SER A 102 21.26 0.71 21.66
C SER A 102 21.29 -0.66 20.99
N ILE A 103 21.11 -0.74 19.67
CA ILE A 103 21.17 -2.01 18.93
C ILE A 103 22.61 -2.52 18.87
N LEU A 104 23.56 -1.64 18.57
CA LEU A 104 24.97 -2.00 18.40
C LEU A 104 25.69 -2.27 19.73
N ASP A 105 25.16 -1.79 20.85
CA ASP A 105 25.62 -2.13 22.20
C ASP A 105 25.25 -3.58 22.56
N VAL A 106 24.08 -4.05 22.13
CA VAL A 106 23.63 -5.44 22.35
C VAL A 106 24.22 -6.41 21.33
N ILE A 107 24.30 -6.00 20.06
CA ILE A 107 24.79 -6.82 18.94
C ILE A 107 25.84 -6.02 18.14
N PRO A 108 27.14 -6.17 18.44
CA PRO A 108 28.18 -5.45 17.71
C PRO A 108 28.28 -5.90 16.25
N ASN A 109 28.57 -4.94 15.37
CA ASN A 109 28.69 -5.11 13.91
C ASN A 109 27.41 -5.66 13.25
N MET A 110 26.24 -5.26 13.75
CA MET A 110 24.96 -5.55 13.11
C MET A 110 24.83 -4.71 11.83
N PRO A 111 24.47 -5.29 10.66
CA PRO A 111 24.20 -4.51 9.46
C PRO A 111 22.92 -3.68 9.66
N ILE A 112 23.07 -2.36 9.58
CA ILE A 112 22.01 -1.37 9.76
C ILE A 112 21.98 -0.45 8.54
N ILE A 113 20.79 -0.23 7.99
CA ILE A 113 20.57 0.67 6.86
C ILE A 113 19.51 1.69 7.22
N VAL A 114 19.77 2.96 6.92
CA VAL A 114 18.82 4.06 7.10
C VAL A 114 18.45 4.62 5.73
N PHE A 115 17.20 4.44 5.33
CA PHE A 115 16.69 4.95 4.06
C PHE A 115 16.08 6.35 4.22
N GLN A 116 16.44 7.26 3.33
CA GLN A 116 16.00 8.66 3.31
C GLN A 116 15.38 9.01 1.96
N GLU A 117 14.35 9.86 1.90
CA GLU A 117 13.75 10.35 0.64
C GLU A 117 14.51 11.54 0.02
N GLY A 118 15.54 12.03 0.72
CA GLY A 118 16.41 13.13 0.31
C GLY A 118 17.48 13.36 1.38
N LEU A 119 18.34 14.35 1.17
CA LEU A 119 19.35 14.71 2.17
C LEU A 119 18.65 15.23 3.44
N ALA A 120 18.84 14.53 4.55
CA ALA A 120 18.28 14.94 5.83
C ALA A 120 18.88 16.28 6.26
N TYR A 121 18.00 17.25 6.58
CA TYR A 121 18.40 18.48 7.24
C TYR A 121 17.65 18.65 8.57
N PRO A 122 18.35 18.85 9.70
CA PRO A 122 19.82 18.91 9.82
C PRO A 122 20.50 17.56 9.46
N PRO A 123 21.76 17.57 8.99
CA PRO A 123 22.47 16.35 8.62
C PRO A 123 22.51 15.34 9.77
N LEU A 124 22.13 14.09 9.49
CA LEU A 124 22.27 12.99 10.45
C LEU A 124 23.73 12.53 10.47
N MET A 125 24.56 13.19 11.27
CA MET A 125 25.93 12.76 11.50
C MET A 125 25.94 11.59 12.49
N TYR A 126 26.31 10.40 12.00
CA TYR A 126 26.53 9.23 12.84
C TYR A 126 28.02 8.89 12.86
N GLN A 127 28.67 9.13 14.00
CA GLN A 127 30.04 8.72 14.25
C GLN A 127 30.06 8.01 15.59
N ARG A 128 30.50 6.75 15.58
CA ARG A 128 30.69 5.97 16.80
C ARG A 128 32.16 6.07 17.20
N ASN A 129 32.43 6.69 18.33
CA ASN A 129 33.78 6.78 18.90
C ASN A 129 34.17 5.42 19.48
N SER A 130 34.51 4.45 18.63
CA SER A 130 35.06 3.17 19.06
C SER A 130 36.59 3.26 19.12
N SER A 131 37.10 3.91 20.17
CA SER A 131 38.50 3.89 20.53
C SER A 131 38.92 2.49 21.00
N SER A 132 39.21 1.55 20.08
CA SER A 132 40.03 0.32 20.32
C SER A 132 39.99 -0.76 19.22
N LEU A 133 39.81 -0.45 17.94
CA LEU A 133 40.20 -1.39 16.87
C LEU A 133 40.76 -0.64 15.66
N LYS A 134 42.08 -0.42 15.66
CA LYS A 134 42.83 -0.18 14.43
C LYS A 134 42.77 -1.47 13.60
N GLY A 135 42.18 -1.40 12.41
CA GLY A 135 42.09 -2.47 11.43
C GLY A 135 40.67 -3.03 11.32
N GLU A 136 40.01 -2.77 10.18
CA GLU A 136 38.60 -3.08 9.84
C GLU A 136 37.55 -2.10 10.37
N GLU A 137 37.54 -0.87 9.86
CA GLU A 137 36.32 -0.06 9.75
C GLU A 137 35.32 -0.76 8.81
N SER A 138 34.65 -1.80 9.31
CA SER A 138 33.43 -2.27 8.69
C SER A 138 32.32 -1.31 9.10
N ASN A 139 32.05 -0.29 8.28
CA ASN A 139 30.91 0.61 8.40
C ASN A 139 29.60 -0.21 8.40
N SER A 140 29.22 -0.71 9.58
CA SER A 140 28.04 -1.56 9.74
C SER A 140 26.74 -0.78 9.55
N VAL A 141 26.81 0.55 9.67
CA VAL A 141 25.70 1.50 9.49
C VAL A 141 25.88 2.22 8.16
N ARG A 142 24.85 2.21 7.31
CA ARG A 142 24.84 2.91 6.02
C ARG A 142 23.61 3.80 5.88
N PHE A 143 23.79 5.01 5.38
CA PHE A 143 22.71 5.95 5.05
C PHE A 143 22.53 5.96 3.54
N ILE A 144 21.33 5.66 3.06
CA ILE A 144 21.02 5.54 1.63
C ILE A 144 19.89 6.49 1.29
N ASN A 145 20.13 7.33 0.28
CA ASN A 145 19.10 8.18 -0.31
C ASN A 145 18.32 7.36 -1.36
N LEU A 146 17.00 7.37 -1.27
CA LEU A 146 16.04 6.77 -2.20
C LEU A 146 15.75 7.68 -3.41
N GLY A 147 16.16 8.95 -3.35
CA GLY A 147 16.02 9.89 -4.46
C GLY A 147 16.81 9.44 -5.68
N PHE A 148 16.27 9.74 -6.87
CA PHE A 148 16.94 9.50 -8.14
C PHE A 148 18.23 10.33 -8.21
N ASP A 149 19.33 9.69 -8.61
CA ASP A 149 20.66 10.30 -8.74
C ASP A 149 21.28 9.87 -10.07
N ILE A 150 21.57 10.85 -10.92
CA ILE A 150 22.08 10.63 -12.29
C ILE A 150 23.48 10.02 -12.27
N LEU A 151 24.25 10.25 -11.20
CA LEU A 151 25.64 9.78 -11.11
C LEU A 151 25.75 8.32 -10.69
N LYS A 152 24.67 7.71 -10.19
CA LYS A 152 24.68 6.33 -9.67
C LYS A 152 24.21 5.34 -10.74
N PRO A 153 24.83 4.15 -10.82
CA PRO A 153 24.38 3.10 -11.72
C PRO A 153 23.02 2.54 -11.28
N ILE A 154 22.28 1.95 -12.23
CA ILE A 154 20.93 1.40 -12.00
C ILE A 154 20.91 0.38 -10.84
N GLN A 155 21.96 -0.42 -10.70
CA GLN A 155 22.04 -1.39 -9.59
C GLN A 155 22.11 -0.71 -8.21
N GLU A 156 22.75 0.45 -8.11
CA GLU A 156 22.85 1.22 -6.86
C GLU A 156 21.59 2.06 -6.58
N LEU A 157 20.82 2.41 -7.62
CA LEU A 157 19.52 3.08 -7.47
C LEU A 157 18.45 2.15 -6.88
N ASN A 158 18.60 0.83 -7.02
CA ASN A 158 17.70 -0.11 -6.37
C ASN A 158 18.03 -0.22 -4.87
N PRO A 159 17.18 0.25 -3.95
CA PRO A 159 17.49 0.24 -2.53
C PRO A 159 17.65 -1.18 -1.96
N LEU A 160 16.98 -2.17 -2.54
CA LEU A 160 17.04 -3.55 -2.08
C LEU A 160 18.35 -4.26 -2.46
N SER A 161 19.12 -3.76 -3.43
CA SER A 161 20.41 -4.35 -3.82
C SER A 161 21.44 -4.27 -2.68
N THR A 162 21.27 -3.30 -1.79
CA THR A 162 22.15 -3.06 -0.64
C THR A 162 21.91 -4.02 0.53
N ILE A 163 20.77 -4.73 0.54
CA ILE A 163 20.41 -5.71 1.55
C ILE A 163 20.82 -7.11 1.05
N HIS A 164 21.85 -7.68 1.66
CA HIS A 164 22.39 -8.99 1.28
C HIS A 164 21.89 -10.14 2.17
N THR A 165 21.21 -9.84 3.27
CA THR A 165 20.68 -10.83 4.20
C THR A 165 19.35 -11.39 3.73
N LYS A 166 18.98 -12.58 4.20
CA LYS A 166 17.69 -13.21 3.86
C LYS A 166 16.49 -12.38 4.34
N TYR A 167 16.57 -11.84 5.55
CA TYR A 167 15.49 -11.06 6.15
C TYR A 167 15.85 -9.58 6.30
N ALA A 168 14.85 -8.72 6.19
CA ALA A 168 14.93 -7.31 6.56
C ALA A 168 14.00 -7.05 7.75
N LEU A 169 14.57 -6.50 8.83
CA LEU A 169 13.82 -6.07 10.02
C LEU A 169 13.64 -4.56 9.98
N PHE A 170 12.46 -4.12 9.54
CA PHE A 170 12.09 -2.72 9.58
C PHE A 170 11.77 -2.30 11.00
N MET A 171 12.58 -1.38 11.53
CA MET A 171 12.37 -0.78 12.84
C MET A 171 11.84 0.65 12.68
N PRO A 172 10.84 1.06 13.48
CA PRO A 172 10.44 2.46 13.58
C PRO A 172 11.53 3.26 14.31
N ASP A 173 11.41 4.58 14.35
CA ASP A 173 12.26 5.42 15.20
C ASP A 173 12.01 5.18 16.71
N SER A 174 12.98 5.58 17.53
CA SER A 174 12.96 5.51 18.99
C SER A 174 12.81 4.10 19.55
N VAL A 175 13.73 3.21 19.19
CA VAL A 175 13.74 1.81 19.62
C VAL A 175 14.86 1.60 20.62
N ARG A 176 14.62 0.77 21.64
CA ARG A 176 15.67 0.31 22.54
C ARG A 176 15.67 -1.21 22.58
N LEU A 177 16.84 -1.78 22.32
CA LEU A 177 17.06 -3.21 22.39
C LEU A 177 17.75 -3.52 23.73
N THR A 178 17.12 -4.37 24.55
CA THR A 178 17.68 -4.79 25.85
C THR A 178 18.39 -6.13 25.77
N SER A 179 17.91 -7.05 24.94
CA SER A 179 18.48 -8.40 24.83
C SER A 179 18.38 -8.97 23.41
N LYS A 180 19.36 -9.81 23.06
CA LYS A 180 19.38 -10.57 21.79
C LYS A 180 18.33 -11.69 21.71
N ASN A 181 17.82 -12.15 22.86
CA ASN A 181 16.96 -13.33 22.93
C ASN A 181 15.67 -13.13 22.13
N LEU A 182 15.14 -11.90 22.14
CA LEU A 182 13.94 -11.55 21.37
C LEU A 182 14.16 -11.74 19.86
N LEU A 183 15.26 -11.20 19.32
CA LEU A 183 15.59 -11.35 17.89
C LEU A 183 15.82 -12.81 17.49
N GLN A 184 16.43 -13.62 18.37
CA GLN A 184 16.59 -15.05 18.13
C GLN A 184 15.25 -15.79 18.08
N LYS A 185 14.31 -15.46 18.97
CA LYS A 185 12.99 -16.07 18.98
C LYS A 185 12.17 -15.68 17.74
N ILE A 186 12.20 -14.40 17.35
CA ILE A 186 11.54 -13.92 16.12
C ILE A 186 12.12 -14.65 14.88
N LEU A 187 13.45 -14.79 14.80
CA LEU A 187 14.08 -15.55 13.72
C LEU A 187 13.71 -17.03 13.72
N ARG A 188 13.46 -17.64 14.87
CA ARG A 188 12.98 -19.03 14.92
C ARG A 188 11.55 -19.12 14.40
N GLU A 189 10.69 -18.20 14.84
CA GLU A 189 9.27 -18.17 14.46
C GLU A 189 9.05 -17.97 12.95
N ILE A 190 9.85 -17.13 12.28
CA ILE A 190 9.69 -16.96 10.82
C ILE A 190 10.12 -18.21 10.04
N ASN A 191 11.01 -19.01 10.62
CA ASN A 191 11.51 -20.24 10.02
C ASN A 191 10.65 -21.47 10.37
N THR A 192 9.72 -21.38 11.32
CA THR A 192 8.80 -22.49 11.62
C THR A 192 7.69 -22.58 10.59
N ASN A 193 7.46 -23.78 10.04
CA ASN A 193 6.40 -24.07 9.06
C ASN A 193 5.02 -24.27 9.69
N THR A 194 4.79 -23.73 10.88
CA THR A 194 3.52 -23.89 11.61
C THR A 194 2.37 -23.13 10.97
N TRP A 195 2.65 -22.09 10.18
CA TRP A 195 1.62 -21.18 9.64
C TRP A 195 0.81 -21.75 8.46
N ASP A 196 1.22 -22.88 7.88
CA ASP A 196 0.51 -23.52 6.77
C ASP A 196 -0.58 -24.51 7.25
N LYS A 197 -0.58 -24.90 8.53
CA LYS A 197 -1.51 -25.90 9.06
C LYS A 197 -2.94 -25.39 9.28
N ASP A 198 -3.15 -24.08 9.41
CA ASP A 198 -4.46 -23.51 9.74
C ASP A 198 -5.32 -23.16 8.51
N LYS A 199 -4.81 -23.37 7.28
CA LYS A 199 -5.60 -23.17 6.05
C LYS A 199 -6.33 -24.44 5.57
N ASP A 200 -5.90 -25.62 6.00
CA ASP A 200 -6.47 -26.92 5.60
C ASP A 200 -7.30 -27.57 6.72
N GLY A 201 -8.18 -26.79 7.35
CA GLY A 201 -9.14 -27.28 8.33
C GLY A 201 -10.47 -27.71 7.71
N GLY A 202 -10.55 -28.93 7.17
CA GLY A 202 -11.83 -29.58 6.87
C GLY A 202 -11.87 -30.49 5.64
N GLY A 203 -11.17 -31.62 5.66
CA GLY A 203 -11.28 -32.64 4.62
C GLY A 203 -10.71 -33.97 5.08
N SER A 204 -11.56 -34.99 5.05
CA SER A 204 -11.31 -36.39 5.40
C SER A 204 -9.94 -36.94 4.99
N GLN A 205 -9.44 -37.84 5.84
CA GLN A 205 -8.35 -38.77 5.60
C GLN A 205 -8.42 -39.47 4.23
N THR A 206 -7.25 -39.96 3.81
CA THR A 206 -6.92 -40.71 2.58
C THR A 206 -6.85 -39.92 1.27
N ALA A 207 -5.67 -39.34 0.99
CA ALA A 207 -5.25 -39.04 -0.37
C ALA A 207 -3.83 -39.57 -0.65
N VAL A 208 -3.80 -40.49 -1.60
CA VAL A 208 -2.68 -41.24 -2.19
C VAL A 208 -1.46 -40.35 -2.51
N ARG A 209 -0.29 -40.78 -2.02
CA ARG A 209 1.02 -40.28 -2.45
C ARG A 209 1.24 -40.59 -3.94
N ARG A 210 0.98 -39.64 -4.83
CA ARG A 210 1.63 -39.60 -6.15
C ARG A 210 2.85 -38.68 -6.05
N ALA A 211 4.04 -39.29 -6.05
CA ALA A 211 5.29 -38.60 -6.16
C ALA A 211 5.37 -37.89 -7.52
N LYS A 212 5.26 -36.56 -7.52
CA LYS A 212 5.66 -35.73 -8.66
C LYS A 212 7.18 -35.54 -8.56
N LEU A 213 7.89 -36.16 -9.49
CA LEU A 213 9.31 -35.94 -9.75
C LEU A 213 9.45 -34.59 -10.49
N SER A 214 9.66 -33.52 -9.74
CA SER A 214 10.21 -32.25 -10.24
C SER A 214 11.01 -31.62 -9.10
N PRO A 215 12.23 -31.12 -9.34
CA PRO A 215 12.99 -30.46 -8.28
C PRO A 215 12.15 -29.28 -7.75
N PRO A 216 12.07 -29.06 -6.43
CA PRO A 216 11.28 -27.95 -5.92
C PRO A 216 11.96 -26.67 -6.40
N LEU A 217 11.25 -25.90 -7.24
CA LEU A 217 11.48 -24.45 -7.25
C LEU A 217 11.38 -24.05 -5.77
N GLU A 218 12.42 -23.41 -5.26
CA GLU A 218 12.47 -22.93 -3.88
C GLU A 218 11.29 -21.97 -3.67
N GLU A 219 10.17 -22.51 -3.21
CA GLU A 219 8.90 -21.78 -3.10
C GLU A 219 9.14 -20.69 -2.05
N THR A 220 9.23 -19.44 -2.50
CA THR A 220 9.51 -18.30 -1.63
C THR A 220 8.39 -18.21 -0.61
N VAL A 221 8.70 -18.55 0.63
CA VAL A 221 7.75 -18.58 1.72
C VAL A 221 7.32 -17.14 2.04
N ARG A 222 6.09 -16.77 1.64
CA ARG A 222 5.55 -15.40 1.74
C ARG A 222 5.05 -15.07 3.14
N ARG A 223 6.00 -14.88 4.06
CA ARG A 223 5.76 -14.67 5.50
C ARG A 223 6.24 -13.31 5.99
N MET A 224 5.48 -12.71 6.90
CA MET A 224 5.78 -11.46 7.59
C MET A 224 5.47 -11.58 9.08
N ILE A 225 6.39 -11.12 9.93
CA ILE A 225 6.16 -10.98 11.38
C ILE A 225 6.04 -9.51 11.74
N ILE A 226 5.01 -9.18 12.51
CA ILE A 226 4.77 -7.87 13.10
C ILE A 226 5.12 -7.97 14.58
N VAL A 227 6.03 -7.12 15.07
CA VAL A 227 6.46 -7.12 16.48
C VAL A 227 6.01 -5.82 17.14
N PRO A 228 5.07 -5.85 18.09
CA PRO A 228 4.58 -4.64 18.76
C PRO A 228 5.61 -4.05 19.74
N PHE A 229 5.33 -2.86 20.27
CA PHE A 229 6.13 -2.18 21.29
C PHE A 229 5.40 -2.15 22.63
N ALA A 230 6.16 -2.17 23.73
CA ALA A 230 5.61 -2.24 25.08
C ALA A 230 4.77 -1.02 25.47
N GLY A 231 5.07 0.16 24.92
CA GLY A 231 4.31 1.39 25.13
C GLY A 231 3.01 1.48 24.32
N ASN A 232 2.66 0.45 23.52
CA ASN A 232 1.38 0.38 22.84
C ASN A 232 0.23 0.24 23.85
N LEU A 233 -0.85 0.99 23.61
CA LEU A 233 -2.01 1.01 24.49
C LEU A 233 -2.92 -0.17 24.14
N LYS A 234 -3.13 -1.08 25.09
CA LYS A 234 -4.02 -2.25 24.94
C LYS A 234 -5.48 -1.89 24.68
N SER A 235 -5.91 -0.68 25.07
CA SER A 235 -7.27 -0.19 24.85
C SER A 235 -7.55 0.21 23.40
N PHE A 236 -6.52 0.54 22.61
CA PHE A 236 -6.69 0.97 21.23
C PHE A 236 -6.61 -0.22 20.28
N VAL A 237 -7.42 -0.20 19.23
CA VAL A 237 -7.34 -1.17 18.13
C VAL A 237 -5.91 -1.23 17.60
N GLY A 238 -5.22 -2.34 17.86
CA GLY A 238 -3.89 -2.59 17.31
C GLY A 238 -3.96 -2.94 15.82
N CYS A 239 -5.04 -3.57 15.40
CA CYS A 239 -5.13 -4.26 14.12
C CYS A 239 -6.34 -3.88 13.26
N LEU A 240 -6.10 -3.72 11.95
CA LEU A 240 -7.13 -3.51 10.94
C LEU A 240 -7.11 -4.60 9.88
N GLN A 241 -8.30 -4.96 9.40
CA GLN A 241 -8.51 -5.72 8.18
C GLN A 241 -8.66 -4.74 7.01
N ILE A 242 -8.01 -5.04 5.88
CA ILE A 242 -8.08 -4.25 4.66
C ILE A 242 -8.90 -5.01 3.61
N VAL A 243 -9.96 -4.39 3.12
CA VAL A 243 -10.74 -4.86 1.97
C VAL A 243 -10.53 -3.89 0.82
N LEU A 244 -10.01 -4.39 -0.30
CA LEU A 244 -9.73 -3.61 -1.51
C LEU A 244 -10.75 -3.97 -2.58
N ASP A 245 -11.47 -2.97 -3.05
CA ASP A 245 -12.37 -3.05 -4.19
C ASP A 245 -11.87 -2.06 -5.25
N LEU A 246 -10.88 -2.54 -6.02
CA LEU A 246 -10.17 -1.75 -7.03
C LEU A 246 -11.08 -1.34 -8.21
N PRO A 247 -12.04 -2.17 -8.68
CA PRO A 247 -13.03 -1.75 -9.68
C PRO A 247 -13.85 -0.54 -9.24
N ASN A 248 -14.26 -0.48 -7.96
CA ASN A 248 -15.00 0.64 -7.40
C ASN A 248 -14.12 1.69 -6.70
N TRP A 249 -12.81 1.71 -6.95
CA TRP A 249 -11.88 2.71 -6.40
C TRP A 249 -11.91 2.81 -4.88
N THR A 250 -12.24 1.71 -4.19
CA THR A 250 -12.58 1.72 -2.77
C THR A 250 -11.59 0.93 -1.95
N ILE A 251 -11.18 1.51 -0.83
CA ILE A 251 -10.51 0.81 0.25
C ILE A 251 -11.37 0.88 1.50
N GLN A 252 -11.52 -0.25 2.18
CA GLN A 252 -12.23 -0.33 3.43
C GLN A 252 -11.29 -0.85 4.52
N TYR A 253 -11.25 -0.10 5.62
CA TYR A 253 -10.55 -0.45 6.85
C TYR A 253 -11.57 -0.87 7.90
N VAL A 254 -11.43 -2.08 8.43
CA VAL A 254 -12.31 -2.61 9.48
C VAL A 254 -11.47 -2.89 10.71
N ALA A 255 -11.84 -2.29 11.83
CA ALA A 255 -11.22 -2.62 13.12
C ALA A 255 -11.46 -4.08 13.48
N VAL A 256 -10.39 -4.80 13.79
CA VAL A 256 -10.43 -6.21 14.20
C VAL A 256 -9.59 -6.39 15.45
N ASN A 257 -9.87 -7.47 16.16
CA ASN A 257 -9.13 -7.83 17.36
C ASN A 257 -7.65 -8.08 17.04
N SER A 258 -6.77 -7.56 17.90
CA SER A 258 -5.31 -7.67 17.79
C SER A 258 -4.78 -9.12 17.79
N THR A 259 -5.55 -10.07 18.33
CA THR A 259 -5.21 -11.51 18.37
C THR A 259 -5.79 -12.31 17.21
N SER A 260 -6.45 -11.66 16.25
CA SER A 260 -7.05 -12.36 15.12
C SER A 260 -6.03 -12.62 14.01
N ASP A 261 -6.06 -13.82 13.42
CA ASP A 261 -5.28 -14.16 12.21
C ASP A 261 -5.65 -13.34 10.98
N LYS A 262 -6.68 -12.49 11.10
CA LYS A 262 -7.20 -11.59 10.06
C LYS A 262 -6.49 -10.23 10.06
N CYS A 263 -5.34 -10.13 10.72
CA CYS A 263 -4.63 -8.88 10.86
C CYS A 263 -3.88 -8.46 9.60
N ASP A 264 -4.42 -7.48 8.86
CA ASP A 264 -3.82 -7.02 7.62
C ASP A 264 -2.87 -5.84 7.77
N LEU A 265 -3.15 -4.95 8.73
CA LEU A 265 -2.42 -3.73 9.00
C LEU A 265 -2.40 -3.49 10.51
N PHE A 266 -1.21 -3.23 11.05
CA PHE A 266 -1.05 -2.86 12.47
C PHE A 266 -0.87 -1.34 12.58
N LEU A 267 -1.70 -0.69 13.39
CA LEU A 267 -1.78 0.78 13.47
C LEU A 267 -0.78 1.40 14.44
N GLN A 268 -0.56 0.75 15.59
CA GLN A 268 0.29 1.27 16.65
C GLN A 268 1.77 1.09 16.32
N LYS A 269 2.69 1.53 17.18
CA LYS A 269 4.13 1.41 16.90
C LYS A 269 4.55 -0.07 16.86
N HIS A 270 5.22 -0.48 15.79
CA HIS A 270 5.62 -1.87 15.58
C HIS A 270 6.84 -1.95 14.66
N ALA A 271 7.57 -3.07 14.75
CA ALA A 271 8.61 -3.47 13.82
C ALA A 271 8.07 -4.56 12.89
N VAL A 272 8.64 -4.68 11.69
CA VAL A 272 8.21 -5.67 10.69
C VAL A 272 9.41 -6.47 10.19
N LEU A 273 9.38 -7.78 10.37
CA LEU A 273 10.34 -8.71 9.77
C LEU A 273 9.73 -9.33 8.52
N VAL A 274 10.45 -9.29 7.41
CA VAL A 274 10.00 -9.85 6.12
C VAL A 274 11.19 -10.41 5.35
N ASP A 275 10.93 -11.40 4.49
CA ASP A 275 11.92 -11.94 3.55
C ASP A 275 12.22 -10.91 2.45
N VAL A 276 13.50 -10.72 2.16
CA VAL A 276 13.97 -9.77 1.14
C VAL A 276 13.58 -10.23 -0.27
N ALA A 277 13.42 -11.53 -0.51
CA ALA A 277 12.90 -12.05 -1.78
C ALA A 277 11.48 -11.51 -2.04
N VAL A 278 10.63 -11.51 -1.02
CA VAL A 278 9.26 -10.99 -1.09
C VAL A 278 9.24 -9.48 -1.34
N LEU A 279 10.18 -8.73 -0.77
CA LEU A 279 10.32 -7.30 -1.04
C LEU A 279 10.65 -7.01 -2.51
N LYS A 280 11.44 -7.86 -3.16
CA LYS A 280 11.83 -7.70 -4.57
C LYS A 280 10.67 -7.93 -5.55
N GLU A 281 9.66 -8.68 -5.16
CA GLU A 281 8.44 -8.90 -5.95
C GLU A 281 7.49 -7.69 -5.92
N MET A 282 7.65 -6.78 -4.94
CA MET A 282 6.77 -5.62 -4.79
C MET A 282 7.20 -4.44 -5.68
N PRO A 283 6.25 -3.68 -6.24
CA PRO A 283 6.57 -2.50 -7.05
C PRO A 283 7.30 -1.39 -6.29
N GLU A 284 6.81 -1.00 -5.10
CA GLU A 284 7.39 0.09 -4.31
C GLU A 284 7.39 -0.25 -2.80
N PRO A 285 8.20 -1.23 -2.34
CA PRO A 285 8.16 -1.72 -0.95
C PRO A 285 8.55 -0.67 0.10
N LEU A 286 9.31 0.36 -0.29
CA LEU A 286 9.82 1.41 0.59
C LEU A 286 9.13 2.77 0.37
N ALA A 287 8.03 2.82 -0.39
CA ALA A 287 7.29 4.06 -0.60
C ALA A 287 6.65 4.58 0.69
N ALA A 288 6.60 5.90 0.84
CA ALA A 288 5.84 6.54 1.90
C ALA A 288 4.33 6.59 1.56
N PRO A 289 3.45 6.61 2.57
CA PRO A 289 3.72 6.47 4.00
C PRO A 289 4.10 5.02 4.34
N PHE A 290 5.21 4.85 5.04
CA PHE A 290 5.72 3.55 5.45
C PHE A 290 5.43 3.33 6.95
N PRO A 291 4.86 2.18 7.35
CA PRO A 291 4.64 0.96 6.58
C PRO A 291 3.25 0.82 5.91
N GLU A 292 2.39 1.85 5.94
CA GLU A 292 1.00 1.70 5.49
C GLU A 292 0.86 1.32 4.00
N MET A 293 1.64 1.94 3.10
CA MET A 293 1.71 1.58 1.68
C MET A 293 2.25 0.15 1.47
N PHE A 294 3.19 -0.26 2.32
CA PHE A 294 3.75 -1.60 2.31
C PHE A 294 2.70 -2.65 2.70
N TYR A 295 1.86 -2.39 3.70
CA TYR A 295 0.79 -3.30 4.11
C TYR A 295 -0.27 -3.51 3.03
N ILE A 296 -0.61 -2.47 2.26
CA ILE A 296 -1.54 -2.59 1.14
C ILE A 296 -0.94 -3.49 0.05
N GLN A 297 0.33 -3.27 -0.32
CA GLN A 297 1.04 -4.15 -1.26
C GLN A 297 1.16 -5.58 -0.73
N ALA A 298 1.40 -5.76 0.57
CA ALA A 298 1.47 -7.07 1.20
C ALA A 298 0.13 -7.81 1.16
N LYS A 299 -0.99 -7.08 1.30
CA LYS A 299 -2.35 -7.65 1.14
C LYS A 299 -2.58 -8.12 -0.30
N LEU A 300 -2.22 -7.31 -1.29
CA LEU A 300 -2.35 -7.66 -2.72
C LEU A 300 -1.50 -8.86 -3.12
N ASN A 301 -0.32 -9.03 -2.51
CA ASN A 301 0.56 -10.18 -2.72
C ASN A 301 0.23 -11.40 -1.84
N ASN A 302 -0.87 -11.37 -1.09
CA ASN A 302 -1.33 -12.46 -0.20
C ASN A 302 -0.28 -12.95 0.81
N ILE A 303 0.52 -12.02 1.37
CA ILE A 303 1.53 -12.35 2.38
C ILE A 303 0.85 -12.72 3.69
N THR A 304 1.28 -13.83 4.29
CA THR A 304 0.82 -14.24 5.62
C THR A 304 1.48 -13.38 6.68
N LYS A 305 0.68 -12.85 7.59
CA LYS A 305 1.10 -11.88 8.60
C LYS A 305 0.83 -12.48 9.96
N PHE A 306 1.82 -12.41 10.84
CA PHE A 306 1.73 -12.91 12.20
C PHE A 306 2.12 -11.82 13.19
N VAL A 307 1.27 -11.56 14.18
CA VAL A 307 1.59 -10.61 15.26
C VAL A 307 2.29 -11.35 16.38
N TYR A 308 3.56 -11.00 16.60
CA TYR A 308 4.40 -11.63 17.60
C TYR A 308 3.96 -11.24 19.02
N PRO A 309 3.85 -12.19 19.96
CA PRO A 309 3.26 -11.94 21.28
C PRO A 309 4.17 -11.13 22.23
N GLN A 310 5.48 -11.08 21.98
CA GLN A 310 6.39 -10.26 22.79
C GLN A 310 6.65 -8.91 22.13
N SER A 311 7.06 -7.93 22.92
CA SER A 311 7.22 -6.56 22.45
C SER A 311 8.64 -6.04 22.57
N PHE A 312 9.02 -5.12 21.68
CA PHE A 312 10.22 -4.31 21.83
C PHE A 312 10.02 -3.18 22.87
N GLN A 313 11.12 -2.64 23.38
CA GLN A 313 11.08 -1.50 24.29
C GLN A 313 11.11 -0.18 23.53
N ASP A 314 10.38 0.79 24.04
CA ASP A 314 10.36 2.15 23.51
C ASP A 314 11.56 2.95 23.98
N GLY A 315 12.09 3.78 23.09
CA GLY A 315 13.07 4.81 23.38
C GLY A 315 12.42 6.13 23.77
N ARG A 316 13.03 7.23 23.32
CA ARG A 316 12.53 8.58 23.61
C ARG A 316 11.15 8.78 22.99
N ARG A 317 10.25 9.44 23.73
CA ARG A 317 8.98 9.90 23.18
C ARG A 317 9.20 11.10 22.26
N LEU A 318 8.91 10.92 20.97
CA LEU A 318 8.99 11.98 19.95
C LEU A 318 7.65 12.70 19.75
N PHE A 319 7.70 13.92 19.22
CA PHE A 319 6.55 14.75 18.84
C PHE A 319 5.67 15.14 20.03
N ALA A 320 6.29 15.40 21.19
CA ALA A 320 5.58 15.87 22.38
C ALA A 320 5.11 17.33 22.23
N ALA A 321 5.90 18.16 21.54
CA ALA A 321 5.56 19.55 21.29
C ALA A 321 4.47 19.70 20.22
N TYR A 322 3.59 20.70 20.39
CA TYR A 322 2.48 20.96 19.46
C TYR A 322 2.96 21.18 18.02
N HIS A 323 3.96 22.04 17.82
CA HIS A 323 4.44 22.38 16.46
C HIS A 323 5.04 21.19 15.72
N THR A 324 5.80 20.32 16.40
CA THR A 324 6.40 19.14 15.76
C THR A 324 5.36 18.05 15.49
N LYS A 325 4.37 17.90 16.38
CA LYS A 325 3.19 17.05 16.16
C LYS A 325 2.34 17.53 14.97
N GLN A 326 2.11 18.83 14.85
CA GLN A 326 1.36 19.43 13.73
C GLN A 326 2.10 19.20 12.42
N ARG A 327 3.41 19.53 12.37
CA ARG A 327 4.26 19.31 11.19
C ARG A 327 4.27 17.86 10.73
N ARG A 328 4.36 16.91 11.67
CA ARG A 328 4.25 15.46 11.38
C ARG A 328 2.90 15.12 10.76
N THR A 329 1.82 15.63 11.31
CA THR A 329 0.45 15.37 10.85
C THR A 329 0.23 15.89 9.43
N ASP A 330 0.73 17.09 9.12
CA ASP A 330 0.63 17.70 7.79
C ASP A 330 1.47 16.94 6.74
N MET A 331 2.66 16.46 7.12
CA MET A 331 3.47 15.59 6.26
C MET A 331 2.79 14.25 6.00
N LYS A 332 2.28 13.58 7.04
CA LYS A 332 1.52 12.34 6.88
C LYS A 332 0.30 12.53 5.98
N ARG A 333 -0.48 13.60 6.19
CA ARG A 333 -1.67 13.90 5.37
C ARG A 333 -1.31 14.00 3.88
N ARG A 334 -0.18 14.66 3.56
CA ARG A 334 0.33 14.73 2.18
C ARG A 334 0.73 13.36 1.64
N GLN A 335 1.54 12.60 2.39
CA GLN A 335 1.97 11.25 2.00
C GLN A 335 0.78 10.32 1.76
N PHE A 336 -0.23 10.31 2.64
CA PHE A 336 -1.44 9.51 2.45
C PHE A 336 -2.22 9.92 1.21
N ARG A 337 -2.38 11.23 0.96
CA ARG A 337 -3.05 11.72 -0.25
C ARG A 337 -2.34 11.25 -1.52
N ASP A 338 -1.01 11.33 -1.53
CA ASP A 338 -0.20 10.90 -2.68
C ASP A 338 -0.23 9.37 -2.86
N MET A 339 -0.23 8.62 -1.77
CA MET A 339 -0.42 7.15 -1.76
C MET A 339 -1.76 6.75 -2.36
N TYR A 340 -2.88 7.31 -1.90
CA TYR A 340 -4.19 6.98 -2.45
C TYR A 340 -4.32 7.39 -3.92
N LYS A 341 -3.71 8.51 -4.31
CA LYS A 341 -3.64 8.92 -5.71
C LYS A 341 -2.87 7.90 -6.57
N LYS A 342 -1.71 7.43 -6.10
CA LYS A 342 -0.90 6.38 -6.76
C LYS A 342 -1.68 5.07 -6.88
N LEU A 343 -2.34 4.64 -5.81
CA LEU A 343 -3.15 3.42 -5.76
C LEU A 343 -4.50 3.54 -6.50
N GLN A 344 -4.82 4.71 -7.06
CA GLN A 344 -6.10 4.99 -7.69
C GLN A 344 -7.30 4.69 -6.77
N ILE A 345 -7.18 5.06 -5.49
CA ILE A 345 -8.27 4.96 -4.51
C ILE A 345 -8.97 6.31 -4.40
N LYS A 346 -10.30 6.28 -4.49
CA LYS A 346 -11.16 7.48 -4.45
C LYS A 346 -12.23 7.46 -3.37
N ARG A 347 -12.48 6.30 -2.73
CA ARG A 347 -13.38 6.18 -1.58
C ARG A 347 -12.67 5.40 -0.48
N ILE A 348 -12.64 5.97 0.71
CA ILE A 348 -12.09 5.33 1.90
C ILE A 348 -13.23 5.14 2.87
N VAL A 349 -13.45 3.89 3.30
CA VAL A 349 -14.46 3.55 4.30
C VAL A 349 -13.73 3.07 5.55
N ARG A 350 -13.94 3.73 6.69
CA ARG A 350 -13.40 3.30 7.97
C ARG A 350 -14.55 2.85 8.85
N ARG A 351 -14.51 1.59 9.29
CA ARG A 351 -15.46 1.03 10.24
C ARG A 351 -14.76 0.79 11.56
N SER A 352 -15.17 1.53 12.59
CA SER A 352 -14.57 1.47 13.91
C SER A 352 -15.63 1.58 14.99
N HIS A 353 -15.42 0.88 16.10
CA HIS A 353 -16.22 1.10 17.31
C HIS A 353 -15.70 2.36 18.01
N LYS A 354 -16.57 3.36 18.19
CA LYS A 354 -16.23 4.61 18.88
C LYS A 354 -16.98 4.65 20.22
N VAL A 355 -16.30 5.12 21.26
CA VAL A 355 -16.96 5.56 22.50
C VAL A 355 -16.99 7.08 22.51
N ALA A 356 -18.20 7.65 22.60
CA ALA A 356 -18.37 9.07 22.87
C ALA A 356 -18.00 9.33 24.32
N ILE A 357 -16.80 9.87 24.57
CA ILE A 357 -16.46 10.41 25.88
C ILE A 357 -17.04 11.82 25.92
N LYS A 358 -18.09 12.02 26.71
CA LYS A 358 -18.50 13.37 27.10
C LYS A 358 -17.39 13.93 27.98
N SER A 359 -16.54 14.78 27.42
CA SER A 359 -15.67 15.63 28.25
C SER A 359 -16.51 16.80 28.74
N ASP A 360 -16.91 16.76 30.01
CA ASP A 360 -17.43 17.93 30.73
C ASP A 360 -16.27 18.91 30.97
N THR A 361 -15.87 19.63 29.93
CA THR A 361 -15.04 20.83 30.06
C THR A 361 -15.46 21.82 28.99
N LYS A 362 -16.09 22.90 29.46
CA LYS A 362 -16.66 23.99 28.69
C LYS A 362 -15.53 24.94 28.29
N ASP A 363 -14.74 24.57 27.28
CA ASP A 363 -13.80 25.50 26.64
C ASP A 363 -14.00 25.52 25.12
N THR A 364 -14.58 26.63 24.70
CA THR A 364 -14.85 27.05 23.34
C THR A 364 -13.55 27.38 22.62
N SER A 365 -13.46 26.98 21.35
CA SER A 365 -12.39 27.28 20.37
C SER A 365 -11.19 26.32 20.30
N SER A 366 -11.31 25.27 19.50
CA SER A 366 -10.25 24.89 18.54
C SER A 366 -10.76 23.84 17.55
N TYR A 367 -10.46 24.09 16.28
CA TYR A 367 -10.67 23.19 15.14
C TYR A 367 -9.68 22.01 15.25
N SER A 368 -9.83 21.19 16.28
CA SER A 368 -9.09 19.95 16.45
C SER A 368 -10.07 18.83 16.73
N SER A 369 -10.02 17.84 15.84
CA SER A 369 -10.80 16.61 15.84
C SER A 369 -11.01 16.09 17.27
N GLN A 370 -12.26 16.06 17.71
CA GLN A 370 -12.70 15.42 18.94
C GLN A 370 -11.95 14.09 19.13
N HIS A 371 -11.27 13.95 20.27
CA HIS A 371 -10.56 12.74 20.66
C HIS A 371 -11.55 11.60 20.92
N ASN A 372 -12.05 10.99 19.84
CA ASN A 372 -12.84 9.77 19.90
C ASN A 372 -11.88 8.58 20.00
N LEU A 373 -11.84 7.91 21.15
CA LEU A 373 -11.07 6.68 21.31
C LEU A 373 -11.67 5.57 20.44
N VAL A 374 -10.86 5.02 19.55
CA VAL A 374 -11.18 3.82 18.75
C VAL A 374 -10.73 2.62 19.57
N LEU A 375 -11.69 1.98 20.25
CA LEU A 375 -11.43 0.88 21.18
C LEU A 375 -11.35 -0.47 20.46
N ASP A 376 -10.48 -1.35 20.95
CA ASP A 376 -10.42 -2.74 20.50
C ASP A 376 -11.78 -3.41 20.73
N THR A 377 -12.20 -4.24 19.76
CA THR A 377 -13.39 -5.11 19.83
C THR A 377 -13.47 -5.94 21.12
N GLN A 378 -12.33 -6.19 21.78
CA GLN A 378 -12.26 -6.85 23.09
C GLN A 378 -13.03 -6.11 24.20
N PHE A 379 -13.21 -4.79 24.10
CA PHE A 379 -14.02 -4.02 25.07
C PHE A 379 -15.53 -4.19 24.88
N SER A 380 -15.97 -4.96 23.88
CA SER A 380 -17.37 -5.36 23.72
C SER A 380 -17.77 -6.54 24.61
N SER A 381 -16.91 -6.99 25.54
CA SER A 381 -17.17 -8.14 26.42
C SER A 381 -17.93 -7.82 27.72
N SER A 382 -18.47 -6.60 27.88
CA SER A 382 -19.25 -6.22 29.07
C SER A 382 -20.55 -5.54 28.67
N ASN A 383 -21.64 -6.31 28.48
CA ASN A 383 -23.07 -5.90 28.38
C ASN A 383 -23.44 -4.64 27.55
N PHE A 384 -22.52 -4.05 26.80
CA PHE A 384 -22.67 -2.80 26.09
C PHE A 384 -22.08 -3.00 24.69
N SER A 385 -22.94 -3.15 23.69
CA SER A 385 -22.53 -3.21 22.30
C SER A 385 -22.13 -1.81 21.85
N LEU A 386 -20.85 -1.62 21.53
CA LEU A 386 -20.37 -0.34 21.02
C LEU A 386 -20.88 -0.13 19.59
N PRO A 387 -21.50 1.04 19.28
CA PRO A 387 -21.99 1.30 17.93
C PRO A 387 -20.84 1.32 16.94
N LEU A 388 -21.01 0.59 15.83
CA LEU A 388 -20.07 0.61 14.72
C LEU A 388 -20.29 1.90 13.94
N VAL A 389 -19.31 2.81 13.98
CA VAL A 389 -19.35 4.06 13.23
C VAL A 389 -18.64 3.86 11.90
N THR A 390 -19.28 4.28 10.82
CA THR A 390 -18.72 4.26 9.47
C THR A 390 -18.37 5.68 9.03
N ASP A 391 -17.07 5.98 8.92
CA ASP A 391 -16.59 7.23 8.35
C ASP A 391 -16.24 7.01 6.87
N ILE A 392 -16.76 7.85 5.98
CA ILE A 392 -16.52 7.76 4.55
C ILE A 392 -15.82 9.03 4.08
N ASP A 393 -14.61 8.88 3.55
CA ASP A 393 -13.87 9.96 2.91
C ASP A 393 -13.82 9.74 1.39
N LEU A 394 -14.13 10.78 0.63
CA LEU A 394 -14.01 10.78 -0.83
C LEU A 394 -12.76 11.56 -1.25
N ILE A 395 -11.88 10.92 -2.01
CA ILE A 395 -10.66 11.51 -2.57
C ILE A 395 -10.81 11.55 -4.09
N GLY A 396 -11.16 12.70 -4.66
CA GLY A 396 -11.39 12.77 -6.09
C GLY A 396 -11.75 14.16 -6.58
N CYS A 397 -12.72 14.26 -7.48
CA CYS A 397 -13.15 15.55 -7.99
C CYS A 397 -14.03 16.30 -6.97
N GLU A 398 -13.73 17.59 -6.85
CA GLU A 398 -14.45 18.61 -6.11
C GLU A 398 -15.10 19.60 -7.09
N ARG A 399 -15.81 20.60 -6.55
CA ARG A 399 -16.47 21.65 -7.35
C ARG A 399 -15.47 22.54 -8.11
N THR A 400 -14.28 22.72 -7.55
CA THR A 400 -13.19 23.55 -8.09
C THR A 400 -12.27 22.80 -9.05
N THR A 401 -12.44 21.48 -9.19
CA THR A 401 -11.57 20.61 -10.01
C THR A 401 -12.34 20.02 -11.18
N LYS A 402 -11.63 19.60 -12.24
CA LYS A 402 -12.24 18.85 -13.33
C LYS A 402 -12.78 17.49 -12.85
N SER A 403 -13.78 16.97 -13.56
CA SER A 403 -14.35 15.66 -13.28
C SER A 403 -13.31 14.54 -13.44
N CYS A 404 -13.45 13.46 -12.66
CA CYS A 404 -12.59 12.28 -12.84
C CYS A 404 -12.99 11.42 -14.04
N VAL A 405 -14.14 11.67 -14.68
CA VAL A 405 -14.62 10.96 -15.87
C VAL A 405 -13.84 11.39 -17.12
N GLY A 406 -13.41 12.65 -17.17
CA GLY A 406 -12.75 13.22 -18.35
C GLY A 406 -13.70 13.35 -19.54
N THR A 407 -13.13 13.49 -20.75
CA THR A 407 -13.88 13.49 -22.00
C THR A 407 -14.29 12.07 -22.38
N VAL A 408 -15.58 11.88 -22.69
CA VAL A 408 -16.12 10.57 -23.08
C VAL A 408 -16.11 10.45 -24.60
N TYR A 409 -15.46 9.42 -25.13
CA TYR A 409 -15.41 9.12 -26.57
C TYR A 409 -16.27 7.90 -26.87
N ASN A 410 -17.12 7.97 -27.90
CA ASN A 410 -18.02 6.88 -28.32
C ASN A 410 -18.80 6.25 -27.14
N GLN A 411 -19.30 7.09 -26.23
CA GLN A 411 -20.06 6.70 -25.03
C GLN A 411 -19.29 5.79 -24.05
N LYS A 412 -17.98 5.67 -24.21
CA LYS A 412 -17.10 4.86 -23.34
C LYS A 412 -16.08 5.76 -22.64
N PRO A 413 -16.30 6.07 -21.35
CA PRO A 413 -15.30 6.73 -20.52
C PRO A 413 -14.01 5.93 -20.40
N PHE A 414 -12.88 6.59 -20.14
CA PHE A 414 -11.56 5.94 -20.14
C PHE A 414 -11.44 4.81 -19.09
N TYR A 415 -12.16 4.90 -17.97
CA TYR A 415 -12.03 3.93 -16.88
C TYR A 415 -12.62 2.55 -17.21
N ILE A 416 -13.53 2.47 -18.19
CA ILE A 416 -14.05 1.19 -18.69
C ILE A 416 -12.90 0.37 -19.30
N TYR A 417 -11.97 1.01 -20.01
CA TYR A 417 -10.78 0.35 -20.55
C TYR A 417 -9.80 -0.13 -19.47
N LEU A 418 -9.93 0.38 -18.24
CA LEU A 418 -9.16 -0.06 -17.08
C LEU A 418 -9.85 -1.18 -16.28
N GLY A 419 -11.01 -1.66 -16.72
CA GLY A 419 -11.82 -2.62 -15.98
C GLY A 419 -12.35 -2.05 -14.65
N LYS A 420 -12.64 -0.74 -14.62
CA LYS A 420 -13.14 -0.03 -13.45
C LYS A 420 -14.49 0.61 -13.73
N HIS A 421 -15.24 0.86 -12.65
CA HIS A 421 -16.53 1.53 -12.70
C HIS A 421 -16.39 3.05 -12.61
N THR A 422 -17.50 3.79 -12.60
CA THR A 422 -17.45 5.24 -12.39
C THR A 422 -16.85 5.57 -11.03
N PRO A 423 -15.91 6.54 -10.96
CA PRO A 423 -15.40 7.04 -9.69
C PRO A 423 -16.50 7.40 -8.67
N PRO A 424 -16.42 6.94 -7.41
CA PRO A 424 -17.44 7.19 -6.40
C PRO A 424 -17.62 8.67 -6.09
N CYS A 425 -16.55 9.46 -6.16
CA CYS A 425 -16.65 10.92 -6.07
C CYS A 425 -17.53 11.49 -7.18
N CYS A 426 -17.48 10.96 -8.41
CA CYS A 426 -18.28 11.45 -9.52
C CYS A 426 -19.75 11.07 -9.37
N LEU A 427 -20.03 9.82 -8.95
CA LEU A 427 -21.38 9.35 -8.68
C LEU A 427 -22.07 10.21 -7.61
N ASP A 428 -21.35 10.58 -6.54
CA ASP A 428 -21.86 11.46 -5.48
C ASP A 428 -22.27 12.85 -6.01
N LYS A 429 -21.47 13.43 -6.92
CA LYS A 429 -21.76 14.74 -7.53
C LYS A 429 -22.88 14.64 -8.56
N LEU A 430 -22.98 13.52 -9.25
CA LEU A 430 -24.09 13.22 -10.16
C LEU A 430 -25.42 13.16 -9.38
N LYS A 431 -25.45 12.46 -8.23
CA LYS A 431 -26.61 12.42 -7.33
C LYS A 431 -26.97 13.81 -6.80
N SER A 432 -25.99 14.61 -6.37
CA SER A 432 -26.22 15.97 -5.90
C SER A 432 -26.79 16.87 -7.00
N THR A 433 -26.25 16.81 -8.21
CA THR A 433 -26.74 17.60 -9.36
C THR A 433 -28.14 17.18 -9.75
N PHE A 434 -28.41 15.87 -9.75
CA PHE A 434 -29.74 15.32 -10.00
C PHE A 434 -30.77 15.79 -8.99
N ASN A 435 -30.46 15.70 -7.69
CA ASN A 435 -31.38 16.17 -6.65
C ASN A 435 -31.69 17.66 -6.77
N HIS A 436 -30.70 18.48 -7.12
CA HIS A 436 -30.90 19.92 -7.36
C HIS A 436 -31.82 20.18 -8.56
N VAL A 437 -31.60 19.48 -9.68
CA VAL A 437 -32.47 19.60 -10.87
C VAL A 437 -33.91 19.21 -10.56
N LEU A 438 -34.10 18.12 -9.82
CA LEU A 438 -35.46 17.68 -9.43
C LEU A 438 -36.16 18.73 -8.57
N GLU A 439 -35.46 19.29 -7.58
CA GLU A 439 -36.00 20.34 -6.71
C GLU A 439 -36.40 21.57 -7.52
N GLU A 440 -35.57 22.02 -8.46
CA GLU A 440 -35.91 23.11 -9.38
C GLU A 440 -37.15 22.79 -10.25
N PHE A 441 -37.25 21.56 -10.76
CA PHE A 441 -38.38 21.15 -11.61
C PHE A 441 -39.68 21.06 -10.82
N GLU A 442 -39.64 20.51 -9.60
CA GLU A 442 -40.80 20.38 -8.72
C GLU A 442 -41.27 21.74 -8.20
N ASN A 443 -40.35 22.63 -7.80
CA ASN A 443 -40.67 23.97 -7.30
C ASN A 443 -41.37 24.83 -8.36
N VAL A 444 -40.97 24.69 -9.62
CA VAL A 444 -41.49 25.45 -10.76
C VAL A 444 -42.69 24.75 -11.42
N GLY A 445 -42.92 23.47 -11.13
CA GLY A 445 -43.99 22.68 -11.70
C GLY A 445 -43.74 22.31 -13.18
N ILE A 446 -42.52 21.89 -13.53
CA ILE A 446 -42.19 21.35 -14.85
C ILE A 446 -42.59 19.87 -14.90
N ARG A 447 -43.31 19.44 -15.95
CA ARG A 447 -43.55 18.01 -16.17
C ARG A 447 -42.30 17.34 -16.72
N TYR A 448 -41.79 16.36 -15.99
CA TYR A 448 -40.59 15.63 -16.33
C TYR A 448 -40.77 14.13 -16.11
N TRP A 449 -39.90 13.31 -16.71
CA TRP A 449 -39.80 11.88 -16.45
C TRP A 449 -38.35 11.40 -16.54
N LEU A 450 -38.04 10.36 -15.77
CA LEU A 450 -36.74 9.69 -15.84
C LEU A 450 -36.62 8.91 -17.15
N ASP A 451 -35.45 8.93 -17.80
CA ASP A 451 -35.29 8.36 -19.13
C ASP A 451 -34.01 7.50 -19.27
N ASN A 452 -33.93 6.78 -20.40
CA ASN A 452 -32.78 6.00 -20.85
C ASN A 452 -32.20 5.05 -19.77
N GLN A 453 -30.87 5.05 -19.62
CA GLN A 453 -30.16 4.14 -18.71
C GLN A 453 -30.54 4.37 -17.24
N ALA A 454 -30.85 5.61 -16.87
CA ALA A 454 -31.23 5.94 -15.50
C ALA A 454 -32.57 5.30 -15.13
N LEU A 455 -33.56 5.37 -16.03
CA LEU A 455 -34.87 4.71 -15.88
C LEU A 455 -34.74 3.20 -15.74
N ARG A 456 -33.91 2.58 -16.59
CA ARG A 456 -33.63 1.15 -16.50
C ARG A 456 -33.07 0.76 -15.14
N THR A 457 -32.03 1.46 -14.68
CA THR A 457 -31.40 1.13 -13.39
C THR A 457 -32.29 1.39 -12.18
N ALA A 458 -33.22 2.36 -12.31
CA ALA A 458 -34.24 2.61 -11.30
C ALA A 458 -35.15 1.39 -11.11
N ILE A 459 -35.58 0.74 -12.20
CA ILE A 459 -36.43 -0.45 -12.12
C ILE A 459 -35.67 -1.67 -11.60
N ASP A 460 -34.43 -1.85 -12.08
CA ASP A 460 -33.67 -3.06 -11.78
C ASP A 460 -33.17 -3.07 -10.32
N THR A 461 -32.76 -1.90 -9.79
CA THR A 461 -32.02 -1.83 -8.51
C THR A 461 -32.46 -0.69 -7.59
N ASN A 462 -33.37 0.19 -8.00
CA ASN A 462 -33.71 1.45 -7.32
C ASN A 462 -32.50 2.39 -7.07
N GLN A 463 -31.36 2.11 -7.72
CA GLN A 463 -30.09 2.82 -7.55
C GLN A 463 -29.54 3.29 -8.89
N LEU A 464 -28.64 4.27 -8.84
CA LEU A 464 -27.87 4.70 -9.99
C LEU A 464 -26.87 3.61 -10.40
N SER A 465 -26.76 3.34 -11.71
CA SER A 465 -25.76 2.41 -12.26
C SER A 465 -24.34 2.72 -11.73
N PRO A 466 -23.53 1.70 -11.37
CA PRO A 466 -22.14 1.90 -11.00
C PRO A 466 -21.30 2.49 -12.15
N ASP A 467 -21.74 2.34 -13.40
CA ASP A 467 -21.06 2.84 -14.61
C ASP A 467 -21.68 4.12 -15.18
N ALA A 468 -22.66 4.72 -14.48
CA ALA A 468 -23.27 5.97 -14.90
C ALA A 468 -22.25 7.10 -14.89
N TYR A 469 -22.17 7.88 -15.97
CA TYR A 469 -21.39 9.12 -16.05
C TYR A 469 -22.25 10.36 -16.31
N ASP A 470 -23.51 10.16 -16.70
CA ASP A 470 -24.57 11.14 -16.83
C ASP A 470 -25.90 10.54 -16.34
N ILE A 471 -26.87 11.41 -16.09
CA ILE A 471 -28.27 11.03 -15.88
C ILE A 471 -29.08 11.78 -16.92
N ASP A 472 -30.01 11.09 -17.58
CA ASP A 472 -30.90 11.70 -18.56
C ASP A 472 -32.29 11.87 -17.93
N ILE A 473 -32.81 13.10 -17.97
CA ILE A 473 -34.19 13.45 -17.60
C ILE A 473 -34.84 14.06 -18.83
N SER A 474 -36.06 13.66 -19.12
CA SER A 474 -36.85 14.22 -20.21
C SER A 474 -37.94 15.12 -19.65
N PHE A 475 -38.29 16.20 -20.35
CA PHE A 475 -39.29 17.17 -19.88
C PHE A 475 -40.09 17.78 -21.02
N ASN A 476 -41.28 18.30 -20.72
CA ASN A 476 -42.11 18.97 -21.72
C ASN A 476 -41.58 20.39 -22.03
N VAL A 477 -41.36 20.68 -23.31
CA VAL A 477 -40.95 21.99 -23.84
C VAL A 477 -41.91 23.11 -23.44
N ASP A 478 -43.21 22.85 -23.38
CA ASP A 478 -44.22 23.87 -23.06
C ASP A 478 -44.00 24.48 -21.66
N ASP A 479 -43.40 23.70 -20.76
CA ASP A 479 -43.15 24.12 -19.38
C ASP A 479 -41.80 24.84 -19.22
N LEU A 480 -41.02 24.98 -20.29
CA LEU A 480 -39.67 25.55 -20.25
C LEU A 480 -39.67 26.98 -19.71
N GLU A 481 -40.63 27.81 -20.13
CA GLU A 481 -40.69 29.22 -19.74
C GLU A 481 -40.92 29.43 -18.24
N ARG A 482 -41.38 28.40 -17.53
CA ARG A 482 -41.62 28.45 -16.09
C ARG A 482 -40.30 28.54 -15.31
N SER A 483 -39.21 27.93 -15.80
CA SER A 483 -37.92 27.95 -15.11
C SER A 483 -37.05 29.11 -15.60
N ASN A 484 -36.72 30.00 -14.67
CA ASN A 484 -35.78 31.10 -14.91
C ASN A 484 -34.39 30.59 -15.32
N SER A 485 -33.93 29.48 -14.74
CA SER A 485 -32.64 28.87 -15.03
C SER A 485 -32.59 28.34 -16.47
N LEU A 486 -33.62 27.60 -16.90
CA LEU A 486 -33.72 27.12 -18.28
C LEU A 486 -33.86 28.27 -19.29
N LYS A 487 -34.74 29.24 -19.02
CA LYS A 487 -34.95 30.43 -19.87
C LYS A 487 -33.66 31.21 -20.09
N LYS A 488 -32.89 31.48 -19.03
CA LYS A 488 -31.60 32.18 -19.14
C LYS A 488 -30.59 31.35 -19.94
N SER A 489 -30.54 30.04 -19.70
CA SER A 489 -29.60 29.12 -20.34
C SER A 489 -29.81 28.94 -21.86
N GLN A 490 -30.98 29.32 -22.39
CA GLN A 490 -31.25 29.27 -23.83
C GLN A 490 -30.34 30.20 -24.65
N THR A 491 -30.07 31.40 -24.13
CA THR A 491 -29.33 32.44 -24.86
C THR A 491 -27.85 32.41 -24.50
N LYS A 492 -27.52 32.18 -23.23
CA LYS A 492 -26.16 32.11 -22.73
C LYS A 492 -26.05 31.16 -21.55
N PRO A 493 -24.89 30.54 -21.34
CA PRO A 493 -24.63 29.79 -20.12
C PRO A 493 -24.96 30.57 -18.84
N TYR A 494 -25.60 29.91 -17.89
CA TYR A 494 -26.05 30.49 -16.63
C TYR A 494 -25.49 29.71 -15.44
N VAL A 495 -25.03 30.42 -14.41
CA VAL A 495 -24.64 29.84 -13.12
C VAL A 495 -25.71 30.27 -12.11
N ASP A 496 -26.28 29.32 -11.38
CA ASP A 496 -27.25 29.62 -10.34
C ASP A 496 -26.61 30.06 -9.02
N ASN A 497 -27.45 30.30 -8.02
CA ASN A 497 -27.02 30.75 -6.69
C ASN A 497 -26.25 29.67 -5.92
N GLU A 498 -26.45 28.39 -6.24
CA GLU A 498 -25.78 27.24 -5.60
C GLU A 498 -24.49 26.83 -6.33
N GLY A 499 -24.21 27.46 -7.47
CA GLY A 499 -23.02 27.27 -8.29
C GLY A 499 -23.12 26.15 -9.32
N PHE A 500 -24.31 25.60 -9.60
CA PHE A 500 -24.49 24.70 -10.74
C PHE A 500 -24.54 25.50 -12.05
N TYR A 501 -24.10 24.85 -13.12
CA TYR A 501 -23.88 25.49 -14.40
C TYR A 501 -24.83 24.92 -15.45
N TRP A 502 -25.78 25.76 -15.87
CA TRP A 502 -26.84 25.47 -16.81
C TRP A 502 -26.44 25.93 -18.20
N ILE A 503 -26.43 25.02 -19.17
CA ILE A 503 -26.08 25.30 -20.55
C ILE A 503 -27.04 24.63 -21.51
N LYS A 504 -27.34 25.30 -22.62
CA LYS A 504 -27.90 24.67 -23.81
C LYS A 504 -26.75 24.15 -24.68
N ALA A 505 -26.76 22.85 -24.98
CA ALA A 505 -25.80 22.24 -25.89
C ALA A 505 -25.98 22.84 -27.30
N THR A 506 -24.87 23.27 -27.90
CA THR A 506 -24.85 23.79 -29.28
C THR A 506 -25.17 22.69 -30.27
N ASP A 507 -24.63 21.49 -30.01
CA ASP A 507 -24.91 20.29 -30.77
C ASP A 507 -26.08 19.55 -30.12
N GLY A 508 -27.17 19.42 -30.87
CA GLY A 508 -28.38 18.72 -30.48
C GLY A 508 -29.50 19.52 -29.82
N HIS A 509 -29.26 20.71 -29.27
CA HIS A 509 -30.29 21.60 -28.65
C HIS A 509 -30.89 21.15 -27.29
N TYR A 510 -30.18 20.34 -26.49
CA TYR A 510 -30.65 19.91 -25.17
C TYR A 510 -30.04 20.79 -24.09
N PHE A 511 -30.58 20.72 -22.88
CA PHE A 511 -29.96 21.40 -21.74
C PHE A 511 -29.09 20.43 -20.97
N LYS A 512 -28.00 20.93 -20.41
CA LYS A 512 -27.12 20.17 -19.52
C LYS A 512 -26.87 20.99 -18.27
N VAL A 513 -27.09 20.38 -17.13
CA VAL A 513 -26.81 20.97 -15.82
C VAL A 513 -25.58 20.30 -15.27
N GLN A 514 -24.50 21.06 -15.17
CA GLN A 514 -23.21 20.59 -14.68
C GLN A 514 -23.02 20.97 -13.22
N PHE A 515 -22.29 20.15 -12.47
CA PHE A 515 -22.00 20.37 -11.05
C PHE A 515 -21.27 21.70 -10.78
N SER A 516 -20.42 22.12 -11.72
CA SER A 516 -19.89 23.48 -11.79
C SER A 516 -19.35 23.78 -13.18
N LYS A 517 -18.95 25.03 -13.42
CA LYS A 517 -18.27 25.44 -14.66
C LYS A 517 -17.00 24.61 -14.96
N ILE A 518 -16.28 24.18 -13.92
CA ILE A 518 -15.03 23.40 -14.06
C ILE A 518 -15.33 21.89 -14.06
N ASN A 519 -16.30 21.45 -13.25
CA ASN A 519 -16.68 20.05 -13.11
C ASN A 519 -17.91 19.72 -13.95
N GLN A 520 -17.66 19.15 -15.12
CA GLN A 520 -18.66 18.92 -16.17
C GLN A 520 -19.56 17.68 -15.96
N ILE A 521 -19.47 17.01 -14.81
CA ILE A 521 -20.41 15.95 -14.43
C ILE A 521 -21.78 16.58 -14.26
N GLY A 522 -22.81 15.94 -14.80
CA GLY A 522 -24.09 16.58 -14.84
C GLY A 522 -25.21 15.71 -15.37
N VAL A 523 -26.38 16.33 -15.35
CA VAL A 523 -27.64 15.76 -15.83
C VAL A 523 -27.95 16.36 -17.20
N ASN A 524 -28.32 15.53 -18.16
CA ASN A 524 -28.82 15.97 -19.45
C ASN A 524 -30.34 16.09 -19.35
N LEU A 525 -30.89 17.20 -19.82
CA LEU A 525 -32.31 17.49 -19.86
C LEU A 525 -32.77 17.50 -21.31
N LEU A 526 -33.58 16.51 -21.68
CA LEU A 526 -34.03 16.27 -23.03
C LEU A 526 -35.43 16.89 -23.22
N PRO A 527 -35.54 17.96 -24.03
CA PRO A 527 -36.82 18.59 -24.31
C PRO A 527 -37.66 17.75 -25.30
N PHE A 528 -38.91 17.48 -24.95
CA PHE A 528 -39.90 16.84 -25.83
C PHE A 528 -41.14 17.72 -26.02
N GLU A 529 -41.69 17.69 -27.21
CA GLU A 529 -42.94 18.34 -27.61
C GLU A 529 -44.04 17.28 -27.70
N ILE A 530 -45.20 17.55 -27.11
CA ILE A 530 -46.32 16.62 -27.07
C ILE A 530 -47.38 17.08 -28.08
N ASN A 531 -47.44 16.42 -29.24
CA ASN A 531 -48.33 16.76 -30.34
C ASN A 531 -49.38 15.67 -30.55
N GLY A 532 -50.54 15.85 -29.92
CA GLY A 532 -51.64 14.86 -29.97
C GLY A 532 -51.22 13.53 -29.35
N ASN A 533 -51.17 12.48 -30.17
CA ASN A 533 -50.81 11.12 -29.73
C ASN A 533 -49.31 10.83 -29.85
N GLU A 534 -48.48 11.75 -30.35
CA GLU A 534 -47.05 11.51 -30.54
C GLU A 534 -46.21 12.52 -29.73
N VAL A 535 -45.20 11.99 -29.03
CA VAL A 535 -44.22 12.76 -28.29
C VAL A 535 -42.93 12.82 -29.11
N LYS A 536 -42.55 14.01 -29.57
CA LYS A 536 -41.41 14.23 -30.47
C LYS A 536 -40.26 14.93 -29.74
N PRO A 537 -39.00 14.53 -29.99
CA PRO A 537 -37.87 15.25 -29.43
C PRO A 537 -37.74 16.64 -30.07
N ASN A 538 -37.58 17.67 -29.25
CA ASN A 538 -37.31 19.03 -29.71
C ASN A 538 -35.79 19.27 -29.81
N GLY A 539 -35.16 18.60 -30.78
CA GLY A 539 -33.72 18.68 -31.04
C GLY A 539 -33.12 17.37 -31.55
N PHE A 540 -31.83 17.40 -31.88
CA PHE A 540 -31.09 16.26 -32.44
C PHE A 540 -30.19 15.62 -31.38
N PHE A 541 -30.71 14.64 -30.65
CA PHE A 541 -29.99 14.01 -29.52
C PHE A 541 -29.36 12.65 -29.86
N GLY A 542 -29.12 12.39 -31.16
CA GLY A 542 -28.65 11.10 -31.65
C GLY A 542 -29.59 9.96 -31.25
N TRP A 543 -29.04 8.88 -30.70
CA TRP A 543 -29.82 7.71 -30.26
C TRP A 543 -30.62 7.92 -28.96
N LYS A 544 -30.30 8.95 -28.16
CA LYS A 544 -30.89 9.16 -26.82
C LYS A 544 -32.35 9.59 -26.86
N ALA A 545 -32.84 10.05 -28.00
CA ALA A 545 -34.21 10.50 -28.16
C ALA A 545 -34.82 9.94 -29.44
N LYS A 546 -35.94 9.24 -29.28
CA LYS A 546 -36.81 8.72 -30.35
C LYS A 546 -38.21 9.23 -30.07
N SER A 547 -39.02 9.47 -31.11
CA SER A 547 -40.43 9.76 -30.89
C SER A 547 -41.15 8.51 -30.38
N PHE A 548 -42.15 8.69 -29.51
CA PHE A 548 -42.92 7.61 -28.90
C PHE A 548 -44.38 8.03 -28.69
N SER A 549 -45.27 7.07 -28.39
CA SER A 549 -46.70 7.36 -28.17
C SER A 549 -46.92 8.15 -26.88
N ALA A 550 -47.80 9.15 -26.92
CA ALA A 550 -48.24 9.90 -25.74
C ALA A 550 -48.96 9.00 -24.70
N ASP A 551 -49.43 7.82 -25.10
CA ASP A 551 -50.04 6.83 -24.20
C ASP A 551 -49.09 6.45 -23.06
N PHE A 552 -47.78 6.46 -23.32
CA PHE A 552 -46.77 6.20 -22.29
C PHE A 552 -46.72 7.26 -21.17
N LEU A 553 -47.22 8.47 -21.41
CA LEU A 553 -47.25 9.56 -20.43
C LEU A 553 -48.64 9.76 -19.79
N HIS A 554 -49.67 9.05 -20.25
CA HIS A 554 -51.06 9.26 -19.81
C HIS A 554 -51.73 7.95 -19.35
N PRO A 555 -51.76 7.65 -18.02
CA PRO A 555 -51.15 8.41 -16.93
C PRO A 555 -49.65 8.12 -16.78
N MET A 556 -48.88 9.08 -16.27
CA MET A 556 -47.51 8.84 -15.83
C MET A 556 -47.51 7.95 -14.58
N SER A 557 -46.48 7.11 -14.46
CA SER A 557 -46.22 6.27 -13.29
C SER A 557 -45.10 6.88 -12.44
N THR A 558 -44.80 6.26 -11.30
CA THR A 558 -43.67 6.65 -10.44
C THR A 558 -42.76 5.46 -10.17
N VAL A 559 -41.44 5.69 -10.16
CA VAL A 559 -40.42 4.70 -9.80
C VAL A 559 -39.57 5.20 -8.64
N LEU A 560 -39.14 4.28 -7.77
CA LEU A 560 -38.21 4.62 -6.69
C LEU A 560 -36.79 4.72 -7.27
N PHE A 561 -36.20 5.91 -7.22
CA PHE A 561 -34.83 6.13 -7.66
C PHE A 561 -34.09 7.03 -6.70
N LEU A 562 -32.93 6.56 -6.20
CA LEU A 562 -32.12 7.30 -5.23
C LEU A 562 -32.87 7.69 -3.94
N GLY A 563 -33.88 6.89 -3.56
CA GLY A 563 -34.69 7.10 -2.36
C GLY A 563 -35.83 8.11 -2.51
N LYS A 564 -36.09 8.61 -3.71
CA LYS A 564 -37.25 9.45 -4.03
C LYS A 564 -38.16 8.76 -5.04
N ASN A 565 -39.47 9.05 -4.98
CA ASN A 565 -40.41 8.63 -6.01
C ASN A 565 -40.33 9.63 -7.16
N ILE A 566 -39.98 9.16 -8.34
CA ILE A 566 -39.72 9.98 -9.53
C ILE A 566 -40.70 9.61 -10.62
N MET A 567 -41.20 10.62 -11.33
CA MET A 567 -42.09 10.41 -12.48
C MET A 567 -41.38 9.59 -13.57
N CYS A 568 -42.09 8.61 -14.11
CA CYS A 568 -41.66 7.79 -15.24
C CYS A 568 -42.82 7.52 -16.20
N PRO A 569 -42.52 7.14 -17.45
CA PRO A 569 -43.56 6.64 -18.35
C PRO A 569 -44.28 5.43 -17.75
N ASN A 570 -45.55 5.20 -18.07
CA ASN A 570 -46.21 3.94 -17.75
C ASN A 570 -45.64 2.79 -18.60
N ASN A 571 -45.99 1.55 -18.26
CA ASN A 571 -45.56 0.34 -18.99
C ASN A 571 -44.05 0.37 -19.31
N VAL A 572 -43.23 0.66 -18.29
CA VAL A 572 -41.84 1.08 -18.50
C VAL A 572 -41.00 0.05 -19.26
N ARG A 573 -41.29 -1.25 -19.11
CA ARG A 573 -40.58 -2.31 -19.84
C ARG A 573 -40.76 -2.14 -21.34
N ASP A 574 -42.00 -1.98 -21.78
CA ASP A 574 -42.35 -1.76 -23.19
C ASP A 574 -41.73 -0.45 -23.71
N TYR A 575 -41.72 0.61 -22.89
CA TYR A 575 -41.07 1.87 -23.23
C TYR A 575 -39.54 1.72 -23.43
N LEU A 576 -38.87 0.97 -22.55
CA LEU A 576 -37.42 0.71 -22.65
C LEU A 576 -37.07 -0.19 -23.84
N GLU A 577 -37.90 -1.20 -24.11
CA GLU A 577 -37.79 -2.08 -25.28
C GLU A 577 -37.95 -1.29 -26.59
N PHE A 578 -38.97 -0.43 -26.66
CA PHE A 578 -39.20 0.46 -27.80
C PHE A 578 -37.99 1.36 -28.08
N LYS A 579 -37.38 1.93 -27.03
CA LYS A 579 -36.15 2.73 -27.20
C LYS A 579 -34.93 1.94 -27.64
N SER A 580 -34.99 0.60 -27.65
CA SER A 580 -33.88 -0.30 -28.02
C SER A 580 -32.66 -0.11 -27.13
N ILE A 581 -32.88 0.16 -25.84
CA ILE A 581 -31.80 0.26 -24.85
C ILE A 581 -31.36 -1.17 -24.50
N GLN A 582 -30.59 -1.80 -25.40
CA GLN A 582 -30.13 -3.17 -25.26
C GLN A 582 -29.31 -3.38 -23.98
N GLU A 583 -29.40 -4.60 -23.43
CA GLU A 583 -28.49 -5.17 -22.44
C GLU A 583 -27.03 -4.93 -22.84
N ARG A 584 -26.33 -4.06 -22.09
CA ARG A 584 -24.88 -4.11 -22.08
C ARG A 584 -24.50 -5.28 -21.18
N ASN A 585 -24.19 -6.42 -21.79
CA ASN A 585 -23.43 -7.49 -21.14
C ASN A 585 -21.99 -7.05 -20.91
#